data_AF-A0A2N6B5C2-F1
#
_entry.id   AF-A0A2N6B5C2-F1
#
_cell.length_a   1.000
_cell.length_b   1.000
_cell.length_c   1.000
_cell.angle_alpha   90.00
_cell.angle_beta   90.00
_cell.angle_gamma   90.00
#
_symmetry.space_group_name_H-M   'P 1'
#
loop_
_entity.id
_entity.type
_entity.pdbx_description
1 polymer ?
#
loop_
_entity_poly.entity_id
_entity_poly.type
_entity_poly.pdbx_seq_one_letter_code
_entity_poly.pdbx_strand_id
1 'polypeptide(L)' 'MKDDVIAWNSLDEAAQTRLRMEHQAWLDTQPPTCSLDAKTARFTSWLAERGVDFDLERDLPGAAKRTPAFGAVNGRD' A
#
# COMPACT_ATOMS: atom_id res chain seq x y z
N MET A 1 -2.87 -19.14 -14.32
CA MET A 1 -2.99 -19.42 -12.88
C MET A 1 -3.30 -18.07 -12.25
N LYS A 2 -4.44 -17.91 -11.57
CA LYS A 2 -4.62 -16.72 -10.75
C LYS A 2 -3.83 -17.00 -9.49
N ASP A 3 -2.67 -16.37 -9.33
CA ASP A 3 -1.99 -16.34 -8.05
C ASP A 3 -3.02 -15.94 -7.00
N ASP A 4 -3.15 -16.75 -5.95
CA ASP A 4 -4.06 -16.51 -4.83
C ASP A 4 -3.49 -15.29 -4.09
N VAL A 5 -3.94 -14.10 -4.50
CA VAL A 5 -3.44 -12.84 -3.93
C VAL A 5 -3.98 -12.72 -2.51
N ILE A 6 -3.08 -12.65 -1.54
CA ILE A 6 -3.40 -12.57 -0.12
C ILE A 6 -3.56 -11.11 0.25
N ALA A 7 -4.70 -10.74 0.83
CA ALA A 7 -4.88 -9.39 1.35
C ALA A 7 -3.94 -9.14 2.54
N TRP A 8 -3.34 -7.95 2.60
CA TRP A 8 -2.44 -7.54 3.68
C TRP A 8 -3.03 -7.79 5.08
N ASN A 9 -4.30 -7.44 5.26
CA ASN A 9 -5.03 -7.61 6.52
C ASN A 9 -5.34 -9.06 6.88
N SER A 10 -5.20 -10.00 5.95
CA SER A 10 -5.33 -11.43 6.21
C SER A 10 -4.03 -12.08 6.67
N LEU A 11 -2.90 -11.38 6.59
CA LEU A 11 -1.61 -11.86 7.10
C LEU A 11 -1.53 -11.69 8.61
N ASP A 12 -1.03 -12.71 9.31
CA ASP A 12 -0.69 -12.62 10.72
C ASP A 12 0.36 -11.53 10.98
N GLU A 13 0.39 -11.00 12.20
CA GLU A 13 1.31 -9.91 12.59
C GLU A 13 2.78 -10.25 12.36
N ALA A 14 3.16 -11.53 12.53
CA ALA A 14 4.51 -12.01 12.27
C ALA A 14 4.87 -11.92 10.77
N ALA A 15 3.94 -12.28 9.89
CA ALA A 15 4.13 -12.21 8.44
C ALA A 15 4.20 -10.75 7.97
N GLN A 16 3.29 -9.89 8.46
CA GLN A 16 3.34 -8.45 8.19
C GLN A 16 4.67 -7.83 8.64
N THR A 17 5.13 -8.19 9.84
CA THR A 17 6.39 -7.69 10.40
C THR A 17 7.59 -8.12 9.55
N ARG A 18 7.63 -9.39 9.15
CA ARG A 18 8.67 -9.91 8.27
C ARG A 18 8.72 -9.17 6.94
N LEU A 19 7.57 -8.97 6.29
CA LEU A 19 7.49 -8.24 5.02
C LEU A 19 7.95 -6.78 5.16
N ARG A 20 7.62 -6.09 6.25
CA ARG A 20 8.12 -4.73 6.53
C ARG A 20 9.64 -4.71 6.69
N MET A 21 10.22 -5.69 7.38
CA MET A 21 11.68 -5.80 7.56
C MET A 21 12.38 -6.08 6.23
N GLU A 22 11.87 -7.01 5.43
CA GLU A 22 12.41 -7.34 4.10
C GLU A 22 12.30 -6.14 3.14
N HIS A 23 11.18 -5.42 3.17
CA HIS A 23 11.02 -4.20 2.39
C HIS A 23 11.98 -3.10 2.83
N GLN A 24 12.24 -2.93 4.14
CA GLN A 24 13.22 -1.98 4.63
C GLN A 24 14.63 -2.31 4.11
N ALA A 25 15.06 -3.57 4.22
CA ALA A 25 16.35 -4.01 3.69
C ALA A 25 16.45 -3.79 2.16
N TRP A 26 15.36 -3.99 1.42
CA TRP A 26 15.30 -3.66 0.00
C TRP A 26 15.40 -2.15 -0.23
N LEU A 27 14.67 -1.32 0.54
CA LEU A 27 14.71 0.14 0.44
C LEU A 27 16.11 0.71 0.69
N ASP A 28 16.89 0.12 1.60
CA ASP A 28 18.26 0.54 1.89
C ASP A 28 19.21 0.34 0.68
N THR A 29 18.83 -0.49 -0.30
CA THR A 29 19.56 -0.64 -1.57
C THR A 29 19.07 0.33 -2.66
N GLN A 30 17.96 1.02 -2.44
CA GLN A 30 17.34 1.90 -3.42
C GLN A 30 17.80 3.36 -3.24
N PRO A 31 17.74 4.18 -4.30
CA PRO A 31 18.01 5.61 -4.16
C PRO A 31 17.03 6.25 -3.16
N PRO A 32 17.53 7.17 -2.30
CA PRO A 32 16.74 7.79 -1.26
C PRO A 32 15.57 8.55 -1.88
N THR A 33 14.37 8.30 -1.37
CA THR A 33 13.17 9.06 -1.75
C THR A 33 12.69 9.85 -0.55
N CYS A 34 12.49 11.16 -0.76
CA CYS A 34 11.94 12.04 0.26
C CYS A 34 10.41 12.12 0.23
N SER A 35 9.76 11.55 -0.80
CA SER A 35 8.31 11.58 -0.95
C SER A 35 7.66 10.35 -0.31
N LEU A 36 6.74 10.57 0.63
CA LEU A 36 5.94 9.51 1.25
C LEU A 36 5.14 8.72 0.21
N ASP A 37 4.54 9.41 -0.76
CA ASP A 37 3.80 8.81 -1.87
C ASP A 37 4.66 7.81 -2.66
N ALA A 38 5.89 8.19 -3.01
CA ALA A 38 6.83 7.31 -3.70
C ALA A 38 7.23 6.09 -2.84
N LYS A 39 7.33 6.25 -1.52
CA LYS A 39 7.58 5.11 -0.61
C LYS A 39 6.40 4.15 -0.58
N THR A 40 5.17 4.66 -0.52
CA THR A 40 3.95 3.84 -0.54
C THR A 40 3.78 3.11 -1.87
N ALA A 41 4.00 3.80 -3.00
CA ALA A 41 3.90 3.19 -4.32
C ALA A 41 4.92 2.04 -4.47
N ARG A 42 6.17 2.27 -4.03
CA ARG A 42 7.21 1.23 -4.01
C ARG A 42 6.82 0.03 -3.14
N PHE A 43 6.28 0.28 -1.95
CA PHE A 43 5.83 -0.78 -1.05
C PHE A 43 4.71 -1.62 -1.66
N THR A 44 3.72 -0.95 -2.26
CA THR A 44 2.57 -1.60 -2.91
C THR A 44 3.02 -2.46 -4.10
N SER A 45 3.87 -1.93 -4.97
CA SER A 45 4.43 -2.70 -6.10
C SER A 45 5.28 -3.87 -5.62
N TRP A 46 6.10 -3.68 -4.59
CA TRP A 46 6.95 -4.72 -4.01
C TRP A 46 6.14 -5.87 -3.38
N LEU A 47 5.00 -5.56 -2.77
CA LEU A 47 4.08 -6.55 -2.22
C LEU A 47 3.31 -7.30 -3.31
N ALA A 48 2.91 -6.62 -4.38
CA ALA A 48 2.22 -7.25 -5.51
C ALA A 48 3.08 -8.33 -6.19
N GLU A 49 4.39 -8.11 -6.32
CA GLU A 49 5.34 -9.12 -6.82
C GLU A 49 5.42 -10.37 -5.92
N ARG A 50 4.98 -10.27 -4.67
CA ARG A 50 4.96 -11.35 -3.67
C ARG A 50 3.56 -11.94 -3.48
N GLY A 51 2.61 -11.56 -4.33
CA GLY A 51 1.22 -12.00 -4.24
C GLY A 51 0.47 -11.43 -3.05
N VAL A 52 0.88 -10.27 -2.53
CA VAL A 52 0.20 -9.59 -1.43
C VAL A 52 -0.47 -8.31 -1.95
N ASP A 53 -1.78 -8.20 -1.76
CA ASP A 53 -2.54 -6.99 -2.07
C ASP A 53 -2.51 -6.03 -0.87
N PHE A 54 -2.01 -4.82 -1.09
CA PHE A 54 -1.99 -3.76 -0.10
C PHE A 54 -2.53 -2.48 -0.72
N ASP A 55 -3.52 -1.91 -0.08
CA ASP A 55 -4.09 -0.63 -0.43
C ASP A 55 -4.04 0.30 0.78
N LEU A 56 -3.51 1.51 0.56
CA LEU A 56 -3.31 2.46 1.65
C LEU A 56 -4.65 2.97 2.23
N GLU A 57 -5.71 3.07 1.43
CA GLU A 57 -7.01 3.58 1.90
C GLU A 57 -7.78 2.52 2.70
N ARG A 58 -7.66 1.25 2.29
CA ARG A 58 -8.35 0.10 2.86
C ARG A 58 -7.61 -0.49 4.07
N ASP A 59 -6.30 -0.62 3.98
CA ASP A 59 -5.53 -1.42 4.93
C ASP A 59 -4.86 -0.59 6.05
N LEU A 60 -4.82 0.74 5.92
CA LEU A 60 -4.26 1.65 6.94
C LEU A 60 -5.38 2.39 7.69
N PRO A 61 -5.60 2.10 8.99
CA PRO A 61 -6.60 2.82 9.77
C PRO A 61 -6.20 4.30 9.91
N GLY A 62 -7.00 5.19 9.32
CA GLY A 62 -6.79 6.64 9.34
C GLY A 62 -6.40 7.27 8.00
N ALA A 63 -6.16 6.47 6.94
CA ALA A 63 -5.92 6.98 5.59
C ALA A 63 -7.13 7.72 4.99
N ALA A 64 -8.34 7.33 5.39
CA ALA A 64 -9.63 7.92 4.97
C ALA A 64 -9.81 9.43 5.27
N LYS A 65 -8.82 10.11 5.88
CA LYS A 65 -8.83 11.58 6.02
C LYS A 65 -8.29 12.32 4.79
N ARG A 66 -7.85 11.60 3.75
CA ARG A 66 -7.49 12.17 2.44
C ARG A 66 -8.55 11.83 1.41
N THR A 67 -9.79 12.25 1.65
CA THR A 67 -10.83 12.21 0.62
C THR A 67 -10.27 12.86 -0.65
N PRO A 68 -10.17 12.16 -1.80
CA PRO A 68 -10.13 12.88 -3.06
C PRO A 68 -11.47 13.60 -3.14
N ALA A 69 -11.44 14.93 -3.15
CA ALA A 69 -12.59 15.74 -3.51
C ALA A 69 -12.93 15.46 -4.98
N PHE A 70 -13.56 14.32 -5.24
CA PHE A 70 -14.11 13.97 -6.53
C PHE A 70 -15.52 13.44 -6.31
N GLY A 71 -16.49 14.34 -6.41
CA GLY A 71 -17.90 13.97 -6.52
C GLY A 71 -18.86 14.81 -5.68
N ALA A 72 -19.13 16.06 -6.10
CA ALA A 72 -20.46 16.65 -6.04
C ALA A 72 -20.49 18.01 -6.78
N VAL A 73 -20.37 18.01 -8.10
CA VAL A 73 -21.09 19.02 -8.91
C VAL A 73 -22.33 18.33 -9.46
N ASN A 74 -23.40 18.33 -8.66
CA ASN A 74 -24.73 18.13 -9.22
C ASN A 74 -25.12 19.45 -9.89
N GLY A 75 -25.24 19.41 -11.21
CA GLY A 75 -25.73 20.51 -12.03
C GLY A 75 -27.09 20.98 -11.54
N ARG A 76 -27.18 22.26 -11.22
CA ARG A 76 -28.42 23.04 -11.25
C ARG A 76 -28.38 23.82 -12.56
N ASP A 77 -29.27 23.48 -13.49
CA ASP A 77 -30.20 24.38 -14.19
C ASP A 77 -31.15 23.52 -15.05
#